data_AF-A0A7K2AN89-F1
#
_entry.id   AF-A0A7K2AN89-F1
#
_cell.length_a   1.000
_cell.length_b   1.000
_cell.length_c   1.000
_cell.angle_alpha   90.00
_cell.angle_beta   90.00
_cell.angle_gamma   90.00
#
_symmetry.space_group_name_H-M   'P 1'
#
loop_
_entity.id
_entity.type
_entity.pdbx_description
1 polymer ?
#
loop_
_entity_poly.entity_id
_entity_poly.type
_entity_poly.pdbx_seq_one_letter_code
_entity_poly.pdbx_strand_id
1 'polypeptide(L)'
;MKIEEVVDRIGNRFSSVVVAARRARDIQGYYAHLGQGIGKFIPPQVHTYARKPLTIAMEEIVEGKVVLGSAEDSEDSEDPEAPETPETPEL
;
A
#
# COMPACT_ATOMS: atom_id res chain seq x y z
N MET A 1 16.32 10.91 7.32
CA MET A 1 16.02 9.50 7.60
C MET A 1 17.26 8.67 7.32
N LYS A 2 17.64 7.82 8.28
CA LYS A 2 18.77 6.89 8.22
C LYS A 2 18.24 5.45 8.20
N ILE A 3 19.01 4.52 7.63
CA ILE A 3 18.56 3.12 7.45
C ILE A 3 18.38 2.39 8.79
N GLU A 4 19.17 2.77 9.79
CA GLU A 4 19.11 2.22 11.14
C GLU A 4 17.73 2.45 11.76
N GLU A 5 17.11 3.61 11.52
CA GLU A 5 15.78 3.95 12.05
C GLU A 5 14.68 3.01 11.51
N VAL A 6 14.81 2.54 10.26
CA VAL A 6 13.88 1.56 9.67
C VAL A 6 14.08 0.20 10.29
N VAL A 7 15.34 -0.21 10.46
CA VAL A 7 15.68 -1.50 11.06
C VAL A 7 15.22 -1.54 12.51
N ASP A 8 15.40 -0.46 13.26
CA ASP A 8 14.99 -0.36 14.66
C ASP A 8 13.47 -0.42 14.82
N ARG A 9 12.71 0.17 13.87
CA ARG A 9 11.25 0.10 13.89
C ARG A 9 10.72 -1.31 13.66
N ILE A 10 11.35 -2.06 12.75
CA ILE A 10 10.89 -3.40 12.35
C ILE A 10 11.54 -4.50 13.22
N GLY A 11 12.71 -4.25 13.78
CA GLY A 11 13.48 -5.19 14.62
C GLY A 11 14.30 -6.23 13.85
N ASN A 12 14.21 -6.28 12.52
CA ASN A 12 14.96 -7.23 11.69
C ASN A 12 15.37 -6.64 10.33
N ARG A 13 16.66 -6.79 9.97
CA ARG A 13 17.25 -6.24 8.73
C ARG A 13 16.61 -6.82 7.46
N PHE A 14 16.34 -8.12 7.43
CA PHE A 14 15.77 -8.77 6.26
C PHE A 14 14.29 -8.45 6.11
N SER A 15 13.54 -8.51 7.22
CA SER A 15 12.14 -8.10 7.23
C SER A 15 11.98 -6.64 6.80
N SER A 16 12.93 -5.77 7.18
CA SER A 16 12.92 -4.36 6.76
C SER A 16 12.93 -4.19 5.25
N VAL A 17 13.72 -5.00 4.54
CA VAL A 17 13.76 -4.98 3.07
C VAL A 17 12.43 -5.45 2.48
N VAL A 18 11.88 -6.56 2.99
CA VAL A 18 10.63 -7.13 2.48
C VAL A 18 9.46 -6.17 2.69
N VAL A 19 9.36 -5.57 3.87
CA VAL A 19 8.28 -4.66 4.26
C VAL A 19 8.37 -3.35 3.47
N ALA A 20 9.55 -2.74 3.40
CA ALA A 20 9.76 -1.53 2.60
C ALA A 20 9.46 -1.79 1.12
N ALA A 21 9.89 -2.94 0.57
CA ALA A 21 9.64 -3.29 -0.82
C ALA A 21 8.15 -3.54 -1.11
N ARG A 22 7.44 -4.23 -0.21
CA ARG A 22 5.98 -4.45 -0.34
C ARG A 22 5.24 -3.12 -0.32
N ARG A 23 5.49 -2.29 0.69
CA ARG A 23 4.83 -0.99 0.79
C ARG A 23 5.15 -0.06 -0.37
N ALA A 24 6.39 -0.09 -0.88
CA ALA A 24 6.77 0.69 -2.06
C ALA A 24 6.00 0.26 -3.32
N ARG A 25 5.67 -1.04 -3.47
CA ARG A 25 4.81 -1.52 -4.57
C ARG A 25 3.38 -1.00 -4.42
N ASP A 26 2.85 -0.93 -3.20
CA ASP A 26 1.51 -0.37 -2.96
C ASP A 26 1.46 1.11 -3.32
N ILE A 27 2.47 1.89 -2.90
CA ILE A 27 2.59 3.31 -3.25
C ILE A 27 2.72 3.50 -4.76
N GLN A 28 3.53 2.66 -5.42
CA GLN A 28 3.66 2.71 -6.87
C GLN A 28 2.34 2.33 -7.58
N GLY A 29 1.64 1.33 -7.06
CA GLY A 29 0.32 0.91 -7.53
C GLY A 29 -0.69 2.04 -7.44
N TYR A 30 -0.71 2.77 -6.31
CA TYR A 30 -1.55 3.95 -6.12
C TYR A 30 -1.29 5.01 -7.21
N TYR A 31 -0.02 5.38 -7.44
CA TYR A 31 0.30 6.38 -8.45
C TYR A 31 0.03 5.91 -9.89
N ALA A 32 0.24 4.62 -10.18
CA ALA A 32 -0.01 4.05 -11.50
C ALA A 32 -1.51 4.01 -11.87
N HIS A 33 -2.40 3.87 -10.88
CA HIS A 33 -3.85 3.80 -11.08
C HIS A 33 -4.58 5.06 -10.63
N LEU A 34 -3.84 6.14 -10.35
CA LEU A 34 -4.43 7.40 -9.91
C LEU A 34 -5.35 7.95 -11.01
N GLY A 35 -6.62 8.16 -10.66
CA GLY A 35 -7.66 8.62 -11.60
C GLY A 35 -8.42 7.51 -12.33
N GLN A 36 -8.05 6.25 -12.16
CA GLN A 36 -8.79 5.10 -12.73
C GLN A 36 -9.92 4.60 -11.81
N GLY A 37 -10.06 5.17 -10.60
CA GLY A 37 -11.12 4.79 -9.64
C GLY A 37 -10.89 3.45 -8.93
N ILE A 38 -9.75 2.80 -9.14
CA ILE A 38 -9.41 1.52 -8.53
C ILE A 38 -8.87 1.76 -7.11
N GLY A 39 -9.71 1.57 -6.09
CA GLY A 39 -9.41 1.80 -4.66
C GLY A 39 -8.52 0.76 -3.97
N LYS A 40 -7.77 -0.04 -4.73
CA LYS A 40 -6.99 -1.18 -4.19
C LYS A 40 -5.74 -0.77 -3.41
N PHE A 41 -5.14 0.37 -3.75
CA PHE A 41 -3.84 0.77 -3.21
C PHE A 41 -3.95 1.96 -2.27
N ILE A 42 -3.34 1.82 -1.09
CA ILE A 42 -3.33 2.87 -0.07
C ILE A 42 -2.35 3.98 -0.47
N PRO A 43 -2.78 5.26 -0.50
CA PRO A 43 -1.91 6.39 -0.85
C PRO A 43 -0.74 6.56 0.12
N PRO A 44 0.26 7.39 -0.21
CA PRO A 44 1.26 7.83 0.77
C PRO A 44 0.62 8.39 2.05
N GLN A 45 1.08 7.92 3.20
CA GLN A 45 0.56 8.24 4.54
C GLN A 45 1.40 9.30 5.27
N VAL A 46 2.48 9.76 4.66
CA VAL A 46 3.40 10.76 5.21
C VAL A 46 3.53 11.93 4.24
N HIS A 47 3.63 13.14 4.80
CA HIS A 47 3.96 14.34 4.02
C HIS A 47 5.45 14.37 3.74
N THR A 48 5.83 14.14 2.49
CA THR A 48 7.22 14.11 2.06
C THR A 48 7.44 14.76 0.71
N TYR A 49 8.65 15.27 0.50
CA TYR A 49 9.14 15.73 -0.80
C TYR A 49 9.72 14.60 -1.65
N ALA A 50 9.89 13.41 -1.07
CA ALA A 50 10.38 12.25 -1.78
C ALA A 50 9.40 11.84 -2.88
N ARG A 51 9.93 11.55 -4.07
CA ARG A 51 9.15 11.07 -5.22
C ARG A 51 9.30 9.58 -5.49
N LYS A 52 10.32 8.95 -4.90
CA LYS A 52 10.61 7.54 -5.13
C LYS A 52 9.81 6.71 -4.13
N PRO A 53 8.97 5.76 -4.58
CA PRO A 53 8.10 4.98 -3.69
C PRO A 53 8.83 4.30 -2.54
N LEU A 54 10.05 3.80 -2.78
CA LEU A 54 10.85 3.17 -1.73
C LEU A 54 11.26 4.14 -0.62
N THR A 55 11.61 5.37 -0.98
CA THR A 55 11.96 6.41 0.01
C THR A 55 10.74 6.78 0.85
N ILE A 56 9.58 6.95 0.21
CA ILE A 56 8.32 7.24 0.89
C ILE A 56 7.96 6.09 1.84
N ALA A 57 8.04 4.84 1.39
CA ALA A 57 7.76 3.67 2.21
C ALA A 57 8.68 3.60 3.45
N MET A 58 9.96 3.92 3.29
CA MET A 58 10.91 3.96 4.38
C MET A 58 10.61 5.07 5.40
N GLU A 59 10.19 6.25 4.94
CA GLU A 59 9.75 7.35 5.81
C GLU A 59 8.46 7.00 6.57
N GLU A 60 7.50 6.34 5.90
CA GLU A 60 6.29 5.83 6.54
C GLU A 60 6.60 4.78 7.62
N ILE A 61 7.60 3.91 7.40
CA ILE A 61 8.05 2.96 8.41
C ILE A 61 8.61 3.73 9.61
N VAL A 62 9.51 4.69 9.39
CA VAL A 62 10.10 5.49 10.49
C VAL A 62 9.04 6.23 11.31
N GLU A 63 8.01 6.77 10.66
CA GLU A 63 6.87 7.41 11.34
C GLU A 63 5.85 6.43 11.95
N GLY A 64 6.08 5.12 11.79
CA GLY A 64 5.22 4.08 12.34
C GLY A 64 3.86 3.97 11.67
N LYS A 65 3.73 4.42 10.42
CA LYS A 65 2.51 4.32 9.61
C LYS A 65 2.33 2.96 8.92
N VAL A 66 3.39 2.14 8.89
CA VAL A 66 3.35 0.78 8.35
C VAL A 66 3.27 -0.23 9.50
N VAL A 67 2.23 -1.07 9.47
CA VAL A 67 2.00 -2.14 10.45
C VAL A 67 2.26 -3.49 9.80
N LEU A 68 2.92 -4.39 10.54
CA LEU A 68 3.11 -5.78 10.12
C LEU A 68 1.83 -6.54 10.47
N GLY A 69 1.09 -6.97 9.45
CA GLY A 69 -0.04 -7.87 9.64
C GLY A 69 0.45 -9.27 10.04
N SER A 70 -0.29 -9.92 10.93
CA SER A 70 -0.16 -11.36 11.17
C SER A 70 -0.78 -12.11 9.99
N ALA A 71 -0.48 -13.41 9.86
CA ALA A 71 -1.01 -14.24 8.77
C ALA A 71 -2.56 -14.34 8.75
N GLU A 72 -3.21 -13.88 9.82
CA GLU A 72 -4.67 -13.86 9.99
C GLU A 72 -5.32 -12.59 9.43
N ASP A 73 -4.55 -11.55 9.07
CA ASP A 73 -5.05 -10.26 8.56
C ASP A 73 -5.25 -10.23 7.03
N SER A 74 -5.22 -11.39 6.35
CA SER A 74 -5.44 -11.47 4.90
C SER A 74 -6.90 -11.74 4.54
N GLU A 75 -7.82 -10.99 5.13
CA GLU A 75 -9.21 -10.91 4.68
C GLU A 75 -9.48 -9.45 4.31
N ASP A 76 -9.37 -9.12 3.02
CA ASP A 76 -10.23 -8.14 2.33
C ASP A 76 -9.67 -7.80 0.95
N SER A 77 -10.17 -8.53 -0.04
CA SER A 77 -10.52 -7.96 -1.34
C SER A 77 -11.64 -8.83 -1.89
N GLU A 78 -12.79 -8.87 -1.19
CA GLU A 78 -14.03 -9.24 -1.88
C GLU A 78 -14.25 -8.18 -2.95
N ASP A 79 -14.02 -8.57 -4.20
CA ASP A 79 -14.40 -7.82 -5.38
C ASP A 79 -15.93 -7.66 -5.29
N PRO A 80 -16.50 -6.44 -5.23
CA PRO A 80 -17.95 -6.32 -5.30
C PRO A 80 -18.36 -6.78 -6.69
N GLU A 81 -18.89 -7.99 -6.76
CA GLU A 81 -19.59 -8.56 -7.92
C GLU A 81 -20.49 -7.46 -8.49
N ALA A 82 -20.12 -6.96 -9.67
CA ALA A 82 -20.88 -5.91 -10.34
C ALA A 82 -22.32 -6.42 -10.52
N PRO A 83 -23.36 -5.70 -10.06
CA PRO A 83 -24.72 -6.15 -10.29
C PRO A 83 -24.96 -6.21 -11.79
N GLU A 84 -25.31 -7.40 -12.29
CA GLU A 84 -25.76 -7.61 -13.66
C GLU A 84 -26.83 -6.57 -13.99
N THR A 85 -26.55 -5.69 -14.96
CA THR A 85 -27.55 -4.78 -15.51
C THR A 85 -28.73 -5.62 -16.03
N PRO A 86 -29.97 -5.43 -15.52
CA PRO A 86 -31.11 -6.12 -16.09
C PRO A 86 -31.32 -5.61 -17.52
N GLU A 87 -31.44 -6.55 -18.46
CA GLU A 87 -31.79 -6.30 -19.85
C GLU A 87 -33.00 -5.37 -19.93
N THR A 88 -32.86 -4.27 -20.67
CA THR A 88 -33.98 -3.39 -20.99
C THR A 88 -34.89 -4.14 -21.97
N PRO A 89 -36.19 -4.35 -21.69
CA PRO A 89 -37.07 -4.96 -22.66
C PRO A 89 -37.27 -3.99 -23.84
N GLU A 90 -37.00 -4.47 -25.05
CA GLU A 90 -37.30 -3.78 -26.31
C GLU A 90 -38.79 -3.41 -26.37
N LEU A 91 -39.06 -2.18 -26.82
CA LEU A 91 -40.36 -1.73 -27.34
C LEU A 91 -40.16 -1.15 -28.74
#